data_AF-F9DX56-F1
#
_entry.id   AF-F9DX56-F1
#
_cell.length_a   1.000
_cell.length_b   1.000
_cell.length_c   1.000
_cell.angle_alpha   90.00
_cell.angle_beta   90.00
_cell.angle_gamma   90.00
#
_symmetry.space_group_name_H-M   'P 1'
#
loop_
_entity.id
_entity.type
_entity.pdbx_description
1 polymer ?
#
loop_
_entity_poly.entity_id
_entity_poly.type
_entity_poly.pdbx_seq_one_letter_code
_entity_poly.pdbx_strand_id
1 'polypeptide(L)' 'MIGARVQMSKETEKQFLIDELNRLGIYETVKSEPLESMNYYTLRSMLAAARAVWV' A
#
# COMPACT_ATOMS: atom_id res chain seq x y z
N MET A 1 -12.99 23.95 -18.87
CA MET A 1 -13.17 23.36 -17.53
C MET A 1 -12.41 22.06 -17.47
N ILE A 2 -11.22 21.93 -16.85
CA ILE A 2 -10.78 20.65 -16.28
C ILE A 2 -9.82 20.96 -15.12
N GLY A 3 -10.42 21.25 -13.96
CA GLY A 3 -9.75 21.22 -12.67
C GLY A 3 -10.46 20.19 -11.81
N ALA A 4 -10.65 18.98 -12.34
CA ALA A 4 -11.19 17.89 -11.55
C ALA A 4 -10.10 17.53 -10.53
N ARG A 5 -10.28 17.94 -9.27
CA ARG A 5 -9.55 17.32 -8.16
C ARG A 5 -9.88 15.84 -8.24
N VAL A 6 -8.95 15.04 -8.75
CA VAL A 6 -9.07 13.59 -8.77
C VAL A 6 -9.04 13.17 -7.31
N GLN A 7 -10.24 13.06 -6.72
CA GLN A 7 -10.41 12.49 -5.40
C GLN A 7 -10.06 11.02 -5.57
N MET A 8 -8.81 10.65 -5.22
CA MET A 8 -8.37 9.27 -5.32
C MET A 8 -9.38 8.42 -4.54
N SER A 9 -9.93 7.42 -5.23
CA SER A 9 -10.80 6.47 -4.57
C SER A 9 -9.97 5.66 -3.57
N LYS A 10 -10.59 5.18 -2.49
CA LYS A 10 -9.91 4.32 -1.50
C LYS A 10 -9.22 3.11 -2.13
N GLU A 11 -9.75 2.62 -3.25
CA GLU A 11 -9.12 1.56 -4.06
C GLU A 11 -7.80 2.01 -4.69
N THR A 12 -7.74 3.24 -5.22
CA THR A 12 -6.51 3.83 -5.77
C THR A 12 -5.45 4.03 -4.69
N GLU A 13 -5.86 4.48 -3.50
CA GLU A 13 -4.94 4.60 -2.36
C GLU A 13 -4.42 3.23 -1.90
N LYS A 14 -5.26 2.19 -1.92
CA LYS A 14 -4.85 0.82 -1.61
C LYS A 14 -3.81 0.32 -2.62
N GLN A 15 -4.04 0.54 -3.91
CA GLN A 15 -3.08 0.18 -4.96
C GLN A 15 -1.74 0.89 -4.80
N PHE A 16 -1.76 2.18 -4.42
CA PHE A 16 -0.54 2.93 -4.14
C PHE A 16 0.26 2.32 -2.96
N LEU A 17 -0.42 1.89 -1.89
CA LEU A 17 0.24 1.22 -0.77
C LEU A 17 0.87 -0.12 -1.17
N ILE A 18 0.19 -0.89 -2.02
CA ILE A 18 0.72 -2.17 -2.54
C ILE A 18 1.94 -1.92 -3.42
N ASP A 19 1.91 -0.92 -4.30
CA ASP A 19 3.06 -0.55 -5.14
C ASP A 19 4.27 -0.15 -4.29
N GLU A 20 4.07 0.68 -3.25
CA GLU A 20 5.13 1.08 -2.34
C GLU A 20 5.72 -0.11 -1.56
N LEU A 21 4.89 -1.05 -1.11
CA LEU A 21 5.37 -2.28 -0.47
C LEU A 21 6.18 -3.15 -1.44
N ASN A 22 5.69 -3.30 -2.68
CA ASN A 22 6.39 -4.06 -3.73
C ASN A 22 7.75 -3.43 -4.05
N ARG A 23 7.88 -2.10 -4.07
CA ARG A 23 9.15 -1.39 -4.25
C ARG A 23 10.14 -1.65 -3.13
N LEU A 24 9.66 -1.90 -1.91
CA LEU A 24 10.47 -2.28 -0.75
C LEU A 24 10.79 -3.79 -0.74
N GLY A 25 10.40 -4.54 -1.77
CA GLY A 25 10.61 -5.98 -1.88
C GLY A 25 9.64 -6.82 -1.06
N ILE A 26 8.54 -6.23 -0.59
CA ILE A 26 7.49 -6.91 0.17
C ILE A 26 6.32 -7.19 -0.79
N TYR A 27 6.17 -8.44 -1.19
CA TYR A 27 5.14 -8.88 -2.15
C TYR A 27 3.98 -9.64 -1.50
N GLU A 28 4.22 -10.16 -0.30
CA GLU A 28 3.27 -10.99 0.45
C GLU A 28 3.45 -10.74 1.96
N THR A 29 2.46 -11.14 2.74
CA THR A 29 2.56 -11.10 4.21
C THR A 29 3.46 -12.22 4.72
N VAL A 30 3.80 -12.17 6.02
CA VAL A 30 4.55 -13.24 6.71
C VAL A 30 3.84 -14.60 6.64
N LYS A 31 2.54 -14.64 6.33
CA LYS A 31 1.73 -15.86 6.17
C LYS A 31 1.58 -16.30 4.72
N SER A 32 2.34 -15.72 3.79
CA SER A 32 2.19 -15.92 2.34
C SER A 32 0.82 -15.55 1.78
N GLU A 33 0.16 -14.57 2.40
CA GLU A 33 -1.07 -14.01 1.85
C GLU A 33 -0.73 -12.84 0.92
N PRO A 34 -1.41 -12.71 -0.23
CA PRO A 34 -1.16 -11.61 -1.16
C PRO A 34 -1.56 -10.26 -0.55
N LEU A 35 -0.81 -9.19 -0.85
CA LEU A 35 -1.11 -7.84 -0.36
C LEU A 35 -2.49 -7.34 -0.81
N GLU A 36 -2.99 -7.83 -1.95
CA GLU A 36 -4.30 -7.49 -2.48
C GLU A 36 -5.46 -7.99 -1.60
N SER A 37 -5.28 -9.09 -0.87
CA SER A 37 -6.31 -9.58 0.07
C SER A 37 -6.33 -8.78 1.38
N MET A 38 -5.28 -8.00 1.65
CA MET A 38 -5.17 -7.20 2.87
C MET A 38 -6.06 -5.96 2.81
N ASN A 39 -6.49 -5.51 3.99
CA ASN A 39 -7.21 -4.25 4.12
C ASN A 39 -6.22 -3.06 4.06
N TYR A 40 -6.77 -1.87 3.78
CA TYR A 40 -6.00 -0.62 3.69
C TYR A 40 -5.16 -0.32 4.94
N TYR A 41 -5.72 -0.51 6.14
CA TYR A 41 -5.03 -0.18 7.38
C TYR A 41 -3.83 -1.10 7.63
N THR A 42 -3.97 -2.39 7.33
CA THR A 42 -2.89 -3.38 7.41
C THR A 42 -1.76 -3.01 6.46
N LEU A 43 -2.07 -2.71 5.19
CA LEU A 43 -1.07 -2.29 4.20
C LEU A 43 -0.33 -1.02 4.63
N ARG A 44 -1.06 -0.05 5.19
CA ARG A 44 -0.47 1.19 5.72
C ARG A 44 0.48 0.94 6.89
N SER A 45 0.08 0.07 7.84
CA SER A 45 0.93 -0.30 8.97
C SER A 45 2.16 -1.09 8.53
N MET A 46 2.02 -1.99 7.56
CA MET A 46 3.15 -2.73 6.97
C MET A 46 4.13 -1.77 6.30
N LEU A 47 3.63 -0.79 5.54
CA LEU A 47 4.49 0.20 4.89
C LEU A 47 5.24 1.06 5.91
N ALA A 48 4.58 1.47 7.00
CA ALA A 48 5.21 2.21 8.08
C ALA A 48 6.32 1.38 8.77
N ALA A 49 6.05 0.10 9.06
CA ALA A 49 7.01 -0.80 9.67
C ALA A 49 8.21 -1.06 8.73
N ALA A 50 7.96 -1.29 7.45
CA ALA A 50 8.99 -1.51 6.44
C ALA A 50 9.91 -0.29 6.32
N ARG A 51 9.33 0.93 6.27
CA ARG A 51 10.11 2.17 6.24
C ARG A 51 10.92 2.41 7.51
N ALA A 52 10.41 2.03 8.68
CA ALA A 52 11.12 2.20 9.95
C ALA A 52 12.36 1.30 10.08
N VAL A 53 12.42 0.17 9.37
CA VAL A 53 13.58 -0.73 9.35
C VAL A 53 14.67 -0.24 8.37
N TRP A 54 14.29 0.54 7.36
CA TRP A 54 15.19 1.07 6.33
C TRP A 54 15.81 2.45 6.70
N VAL A 55 15.38 3.06 7.80
CA VAL A 55 15.99 4.27 8.41
C VAL A 55 17.04 3.85 9.43
#